data_AF-A0A9E0Q0V8-F1
#
_entry.id   AF-A0A9E0Q0V8-F1
#
_cell.length_a   1.000
_cell.length_b   1.000
_cell.length_c   1.000
_cell.angle_alpha   90.00
_cell.angle_beta   90.00
_cell.angle_gamma   90.00
#
_symmetry.space_group_name_H-M   'P 1'
#
loop_
_entity.id
_entity.type
_entity.pdbx_description
1 polymer ?
#
loop_
_entity_poly.entity_id
_entity_poly.type
_entity_poly.pdbx_seq_one_letter_code
_entity_poly.pdbx_strand_id
1 'polypeptide(L)' 'MSSVTYLPPVGIKLPRELRRLVNRLAHRQPDRHAVLARHATRLLVEYGLEKALATLVPPAPR' A
#
# COMPACT_ATOMS: atom_id res chain seq x y z
N MET A 1 16.36 8.68 19.32
CA MET A 1 15.42 7.83 18.57
C MET A 1 15.00 8.59 17.31
N SER A 2 15.75 8.45 16.22
CA SER A 2 15.46 9.18 14.97
C SER A 2 14.28 8.51 14.27
N SER A 3 13.11 9.15 14.30
CA SER A 3 12.00 8.79 13.41
C SER A 3 12.46 9.07 11.98
N VAL A 4 12.92 8.03 11.30
CA VAL A 4 13.18 8.08 9.85
C VAL A 4 11.84 8.34 9.19
N THR A 5 11.56 9.58 8.84
CA THR A 5 10.46 9.92 7.94
C THR A 5 10.82 9.33 6.58
N TYR A 6 10.46 8.07 6.38
CA TYR A 6 10.58 7.41 5.08
C TYR A 6 9.58 8.10 4.14
N LEU A 7 10.06 9.11 3.43
CA LEU A 7 9.44 9.61 2.22
C LEU A 7 9.65 8.47 1.21
N PRO A 8 8.57 7.80 0.75
CA PRO A 8 8.74 6.79 -0.30
C PRO A 8 9.43 7.46 -1.49
N PRO A 9 10.37 6.78 -2.18
CA PRO A 9 11.06 7.37 -3.31
C PRO A 9 10.03 7.84 -4.33
N VAL A 10 10.09 9.12 -4.68
CA VAL A 10 9.26 9.75 -5.71
C VAL A 10 9.61 9.06 -7.04
N GLY A 11 8.89 7.99 -7.38
CA GLY A 11 9.19 7.18 -8.57
C GLY A 11 8.86 5.69 -8.48
N ILE A 12 8.55 5.13 -7.30
CA ILE A 12 8.16 3.71 -7.22
C ILE A 12 6.76 3.53 -7.81
N LYS A 13 6.72 2.93 -9.01
CA LYS A 13 5.46 2.52 -9.63
C LYS A 13 4.92 1.30 -8.88
N LEU A 14 3.74 1.46 -8.30
CA LEU A 14 3.01 0.34 -7.71
C LEU A 14 2.73 -0.73 -8.78
N PRO A 15 3.04 -2.01 -8.50
CA PRO A 15 2.66 -3.13 -9.34
C PRO A 15 1.15 -3.13 -9.60
N ARG A 16 0.76 -3.67 -10.76
CA ARG A 16 -0.63 -3.61 -11.26
C ARG A 16 -1.64 -4.15 -10.24
N GLU A 17 -1.29 -5.21 -9.53
CA GLU A 17 -2.13 -5.86 -8.52
C GLU A 17 -2.33 -4.97 -7.28
N LEU A 18 -1.22 -4.43 -6.76
CA LEU A 18 -1.25 -3.52 -5.61
C LEU A 18 -2.06 -2.25 -5.94
N ARG A 19 -1.84 -1.68 -7.13
CA ARG A 19 -2.59 -0.51 -7.60
C ARG A 19 -4.09 -0.80 -7.71
N ARG A 20 -4.47 -1.98 -8.20
CA ARG A 20 -5.88 -2.40 -8.25
C ARG A 20 -6.49 -2.48 -6.86
N LEU A 21 -5.77 -3.00 -5.87
CA LEU A 21 -6.26 -3.09 -4.49
C LEU A 21 -6.39 -1.71 -3.84
N VAL A 22 -5.38 -0.86 -3.97
CA VAL A 22 -5.42 0.53 -3.49
C VAL A 22 -6.61 1.25 -4.10
N ASN A 23 -6.82 1.13 -5.41
CA ASN A 23 -7.97 1.73 -6.08
C ASN A 23 -9.30 1.17 -5.56
N ARG A 24 -9.44 -0.14 -5.35
CA ARG A 24 -10.67 -0.74 -4.78
C ARG A 24 -10.93 -0.25 -3.37
N LEU A 25 -9.91 -0.17 -2.52
CA LEU A 25 -10.04 0.34 -1.15
C LEU A 25 -10.37 1.83 -1.15
N ALA A 26 -9.78 2.60 -2.05
CA ALA A 26 -10.08 4.01 -2.22
C ALA A 26 -11.48 4.26 -2.77
N HIS A 27 -12.06 3.36 -3.57
CA HIS A 27 -13.48 3.46 -3.95
C HIS A 27 -14.40 3.34 -2.73
N ARG A 28 -13.98 2.63 -1.68
CA ARG A 28 -14.73 2.55 -0.41
C ARG A 28 -14.41 3.71 0.54
N GLN A 29 -13.21 4.28 0.44
CA GLN A 29 -12.70 5.34 1.32
C GLN A 29 -11.88 6.35 0.50
N PRO A 30 -12.53 7.24 -0.26
CA PRO A 30 -11.85 8.16 -1.18
C PRO A 30 -10.88 9.10 -0.45
N ASP A 31 -11.23 9.54 0.75
CA ASP A 31 -10.39 10.42 1.59
C ASP A 31 -9.07 9.78 2.02
N ARG A 32 -8.99 8.44 1.96
CA ARG A 32 -7.80 7.68 2.37
C ARG A 32 -6.95 7.21 1.20
N HIS A 33 -7.26 7.58 -0.04
CA HIS A 33 -6.51 7.12 -1.21
C HIS A 33 -5.00 7.42 -1.10
N ALA A 34 -4.63 8.65 -0.75
CA ALA A 34 -3.22 9.03 -0.59
C ALA A 34 -2.51 8.22 0.51
N VAL A 35 -3.20 7.96 1.62
CA VAL A 35 -2.70 7.17 2.74
C VAL A 35 -2.52 5.71 2.33
N LEU A 36 -3.51 5.13 1.63
CA LEU A 36 -3.47 3.76 1.11
C LEU A 36 -2.34 3.58 0.10
N ALA A 37 -2.18 4.51 -0.84
CA ALA A 37 -1.10 4.47 -1.83
C ALA A 37 0.28 4.56 -1.16
N ARG A 38 0.44 5.46 -0.18
CA ARG A 38 1.67 5.59 0.60
C ARG A 38 1.97 4.33 1.41
N HIS A 39 0.96 3.77 2.07
CA HIS A 39 1.11 2.56 2.86
C HIS A 39 1.44 1.35 2.00
N ALA A 40 0.78 1.19 0.86
CA ALA A 40 1.03 0.14 -0.11
C ALA A 40 2.45 0.21 -0.68
N THR A 41 2.92 1.41 -1.00
CA THR A 41 4.30 1.65 -1.46
C THR A 41 5.31 1.28 -0.38
N ARG A 42 5.03 1.65 0.87
CA ARG A 42 5.88 1.31 2.02
C ARG A 42 5.97 -0.21 2.20
N LEU A 43 4.84 -0.92 2.18
CA LEU A 43 4.82 -2.38 2.31
C LEU A 43 5.58 -3.06 1.17
N LEU A 44 5.43 -2.55 -0.06
CA LEU A 44 6.14 -3.07 -1.22
C LEU A 44 7.66 -2.96 -1.06
N VAL A 45 8.14 -1.84 -0.54
CA VAL A 45 9.58 -1.59 -0.35
C VAL A 45 10.14 -2.36 0.85
N GLU A 46 9.42 -2.38 1.97
CA GLU A 46 9.90 -3.00 3.21
C GLU A 46 9.79 -4.53 3.19
N TYR A 47 8.75 -5.10 2.55
CA TYR A 47 8.45 -6.52 2.64
C TYR A 47 8.26 -7.22 1.29
N GLY A 48 8.26 -6.48 0.18
CA GLY A 48 7.98 -7.03 -1.15
C GLY A 48 6.49 -7.17 -1.47
N LEU A 49 6.20 -7.56 -2.71
CA LEU A 49 4.85 -7.56 -3.29
C LEU A 49 3.89 -8.51 -2.55
N GLU A 50 4.31 -9.73 -2.23
CA GLU A 50 3.44 -10.74 -1.62
C GLU A 50 2.89 -10.30 -0.25
N LYS A 51 3.77 -9.80 0.62
CA LYS A 51 3.40 -9.25 1.93
C LYS A 51 2.52 -8.01 1.81
N ALA A 52 2.81 -7.14 0.84
CA ALA A 52 2.02 -5.95 0.60
C ALA A 52 0.58 -6.30 0.14
N LEU A 53 0.44 -7.31 -0.72
CA LEU A 53 -0.86 -7.83 -1.14
C LEU A 53 -1.60 -8.45 0.04
N ALA A 54 -0.95 -9.32 0.82
CA ALA A 54 -1.58 -9.99 1.97
C ALA A 54 -2.01 -9.02 3.08
N THR A 55 -1.35 -7.86 3.21
CA THR A 55 -1.70 -6.84 4.22
C THR A 55 -2.88 -5.97 3.76
N LEU A 56 -2.98 -5.68 2.47
CA LEU A 56 -4.05 -4.86 1.89
C LEU A 56 -5.31 -5.66 1.55
N VAL A 57 -5.18 -6.96 1.34
CA VAL A 57 -6.30 -7.89 1.23
C VAL A 57 -6.72 -8.26 2.66
N PRO A 58 -7.95 -7.93 3.10
CA PRO A 58 -8.41 -8.42 4.39
C PRO A 58 -8.38 -9.95 4.37
N PRO A 59 -7.91 -10.62 5.44
CA PRO A 59 -7.96 -12.07 5.51
C PRO A 59 -9.41 -12.48 5.29
N ALA A 60 -9.65 -13.31 4.27
CA ALA A 60 -10.98 -13.86 4.05
C ALA A 60 -11.41 -14.56 5.35
N PRO A 61 -12.59 -14.24 5.92
CA PRO A 61 -13.09 -15.00 7.04
C PRO A 61 -13.25 -16.45 6.57
N ARG A 62 -12.62 -17.38 7.30
CA ARG A 62 -12.83 -18.81 7.13
C ARG A 62 -14.25 -19.18 7.54
#